data_AF-A0A090XBP8-F1
#
_entry.id   AF-A0A090XBP8-F1
#
_cell.length_a   1.000
_cell.length_b   1.000
_cell.length_c   1.000
_cell.angle_alpha   90.00
_cell.angle_beta   90.00
_cell.angle_gamma   90.00
#
_symmetry.space_group_name_H-M   'P 1'
#
loop_
_entity.id
_entity.type
_entity.pdbx_description
1 polymer ?
#
loop_
_entity_poly.entity_id
_entity_poly.type
_entity_poly.pdbx_seq_one_letter_code
_entity_poly.pdbx_strand_id
1 'polypeptide(L)'
;IYAAFDDLPPACKSNLRNKKEQRCSEDLYQPRLLKVSECEFKCGYENDNGRLRLKTGRTYNLEDGTPCGPNKICIDGKCIPRCSMPFVKGLRGRK
;
A
#
# COMPACT_ATOMS: atom_id res chain seq x y z
N ILE A 1 -0.77 3.88 11.48
CA ILE A 1 -0.51 3.04 10.27
C ILE A 1 -1.32 3.51 9.07
N TYR A 2 -2.61 3.86 9.20
CA TYR A 2 -3.50 4.12 8.04
C TYR A 2 -3.83 5.60 7.75
N ALA A 3 -3.04 6.55 8.26
CA ALA A 3 -3.32 7.98 8.09
C ALA A 3 -3.45 8.39 6.60
N ALA A 4 -2.76 7.68 5.70
CA ALA A 4 -2.83 7.89 4.26
C ALA A 4 -4.23 7.66 3.64
N PHE A 5 -5.19 7.10 4.37
CA PHE A 5 -6.55 6.80 3.88
C PHE A 5 -7.65 7.44 4.72
N ASP A 6 -7.32 8.37 5.62
CA ASP A 6 -8.31 8.96 6.52
C ASP A 6 -9.40 9.74 5.78
N ASP A 7 -9.07 10.28 4.60
CA ASP A 7 -10.02 11.02 3.76
C ASP A 7 -10.83 10.12 2.81
N LEU A 8 -10.63 8.79 2.85
CA LEU A 8 -11.44 7.86 2.06
C LEU A 8 -12.75 7.49 2.77
N PRO A 9 -13.82 7.16 2.01
CA PRO A 9 -15.04 6.65 2.61
C PRO A 9 -14.76 5.45 3.54
N PRO A 10 -15.46 5.33 4.69
CA PRO A 10 -15.18 4.30 5.69
C PRO A 10 -15.14 2.88 5.12
N ALA A 11 -16.08 2.54 4.24
CA ALA A 11 -16.12 1.23 3.58
C ALA A 11 -14.88 0.97 2.71
N CYS A 12 -14.39 1.99 2.01
CA CYS A 12 -13.18 1.89 1.18
C CYS A 12 -11.94 1.68 2.06
N LYS A 13 -11.81 2.47 3.12
CA LYS A 13 -10.71 2.36 4.10
C LYS A 13 -10.67 0.96 4.73
N SER A 14 -11.81 0.45 5.20
CA SER A 14 -11.90 -0.89 5.79
C SER A 14 -11.56 -1.99 4.79
N ASN A 15 -12.03 -1.89 3.55
CA ASN A 15 -11.72 -2.87 2.51
C ASN A 15 -10.21 -2.88 2.16
N LEU A 16 -9.60 -1.70 1.96
CA LEU A 16 -8.17 -1.58 1.70
C LEU A 16 -7.32 -2.15 2.84
N ARG A 17 -7.75 -1.90 4.08
CA ARG A 17 -7.10 -2.47 5.26
C ARG A 17 -7.18 -3.98 5.27
N ASN A 18 -8.39 -4.54 5.11
CA ASN A 18 -8.60 -5.99 5.13
C ASN A 18 -7.82 -6.69 4.03
N LYS A 19 -7.80 -6.13 2.81
CA LYS A 19 -7.01 -6.68 1.70
C LYS A 19 -5.50 -6.71 1.99
N LYS A 20 -4.95 -5.66 2.59
CA LYS A 20 -3.53 -5.61 2.98
C LYS A 20 -3.21 -6.63 4.07
N GLU A 21 -4.05 -6.69 5.11
CA GLU A 21 -3.90 -7.65 6.20
C GLU A 21 -4.02 -9.09 5.70
N GLN A 22 -5.02 -9.38 4.87
CA GLN A 22 -5.19 -10.68 4.22
C GLN A 22 -3.96 -11.04 3.39
N ARG A 23 -3.47 -10.12 2.55
CA ARG A 23 -2.29 -10.37 1.72
C ARG A 23 -1.05 -10.65 2.56
N CYS A 24 -0.84 -9.93 3.65
CA CYS A 24 0.26 -10.27 4.56
C CYS A 24 0.03 -11.65 5.18
N SER A 25 -1.18 -11.97 5.65
CA SER A 25 -1.49 -13.26 6.29
C SER A 25 -1.32 -14.49 5.40
N GLU A 26 -1.37 -14.32 4.07
CA GLU A 26 -1.05 -15.37 3.08
C GLU A 26 0.45 -15.72 3.05
N ASP A 27 1.33 -14.84 3.54
CA ASP A 27 2.77 -15.06 3.60
C ASP A 27 3.17 -15.75 4.92
N LEU A 28 3.60 -17.01 4.82
CA LEU A 28 4.02 -17.83 5.97
C LEU A 28 5.17 -17.22 6.79
N TYR A 29 6.04 -16.44 6.15
CA TYR A 29 7.24 -15.90 6.77
C TYR A 29 7.08 -14.44 7.17
N GLN A 30 6.06 -13.75 6.67
CA GLN A 30 5.86 -12.31 6.88
C GLN A 30 4.37 -11.96 7.10
N PRO A 31 3.65 -12.61 8.05
CA PRO A 31 2.20 -12.53 8.16
C PRO A 31 1.67 -11.17 8.63
N ARG A 32 2.51 -10.30 9.22
CA ARG A 32 2.05 -9.07 9.87
C ARG A 32 2.23 -7.86 8.98
N LEU A 33 1.21 -7.02 8.92
CA LEU A 33 1.28 -5.70 8.31
C LEU A 33 2.02 -4.73 9.25
N LEU A 34 3.19 -4.26 8.84
CA LEU A 34 4.04 -3.37 9.63
C LEU A 34 3.83 -1.90 9.29
N LYS A 35 3.79 -1.59 8.00
CA LYS A 35 3.71 -0.21 7.52
C LYS A 35 2.80 -0.12 6.32
N VAL A 36 2.12 1.01 6.25
CA VAL A 36 1.29 1.36 5.13
C VAL A 36 1.66 2.78 4.69
N SER A 37 1.97 2.95 3.41
CA SER A 37 2.07 4.24 2.73
C SER A 37 0.87 4.38 1.78
N GLU A 38 0.85 5.47 0.99
CA GLU A 38 -0.23 5.76 0.05
C GLU A 38 -0.45 4.59 -0.93
N CYS A 39 0.61 4.19 -1.65
CA CYS A 39 0.53 3.18 -2.70
C CYS A 39 1.40 1.96 -2.46
N GLU A 40 1.92 1.80 -1.25
CA GLU A 40 2.69 0.62 -0.86
C GLU A 40 2.33 0.17 0.55
N PHE A 41 2.67 -1.07 0.88
CA PHE A 41 2.58 -1.59 2.23
C PHE A 41 3.68 -2.60 2.48
N LYS A 42 4.07 -2.76 3.74
CA LYS A 42 5.12 -3.68 4.17
C LYS A 42 4.55 -4.74 5.08
N CYS A 43 4.75 -5.99 4.70
CA CYS A 43 4.51 -7.15 5.55
C CYS A 43 5.83 -7.60 6.19
N GLY A 44 5.83 -8.17 7.39
CA GLY A 44 7.06 -8.64 8.03
C GLY A 44 7.00 -8.76 9.55
N TYR A 45 8.18 -8.75 10.18
CA TYR A 45 8.34 -8.71 11.63
C TYR A 45 9.25 -7.56 12.04
N GLU A 46 8.85 -6.86 13.09
CA GLU A 46 9.70 -5.90 13.79
C GLU A 46 9.69 -6.27 15.26
N ASN A 47 10.81 -6.84 15.73
CA ASN A 47 11.01 -7.22 17.12
C ASN A 47 12.24 -6.46 17.65
N ASP A 48 12.07 -5.74 18.76
CA ASP A 48 13.16 -5.13 19.50
C ASP A 48 13.01 -5.53 20.97
N ASN A 49 13.90 -6.39 21.46
CA ASN A 49 13.94 -6.80 22.88
C ASN A 49 15.12 -6.16 23.65
N GLY A 50 15.71 -5.09 23.12
CA GLY A 50 16.83 -4.38 23.71
C GLY A 50 18.20 -5.04 23.52
N ARG A 51 18.27 -6.35 23.24
CA ARG A 51 19.51 -7.09 22.90
C ARG A 51 19.60 -7.46 21.41
N LEU A 52 18.46 -7.77 20.80
CA LEU A 52 18.34 -8.17 19.41
C LEU A 52 17.26 -7.32 18.73
N ARG A 53 17.65 -6.68 17.64
CA ARG A 53 16.74 -5.99 16.72
C ARG A 53 16.60 -6.83 15.46
N LEU A 54 15.42 -7.41 15.27
CA LEU A 54 15.08 -8.14 14.05
C LEU A 54 14.07 -7.31 13.25
N LYS A 55 14.47 -6.90 12.05
CA LYS A 55 13.60 -6.26 11.07
C LYS A 55 13.61 -7.10 9.80
N THR A 56 12.56 -7.86 9.57
CA THR A 56 12.33 -8.57 8.32
C THR A 56 11.08 -8.02 7.67
N GLY A 57 11.04 -8.01 6.34
CA GLY A 57 9.80 -7.68 5.65
C GLY A 57 9.96 -7.40 4.18
N ARG A 58 8.83 -7.42 3.50
CA ARG A 58 8.69 -7.25 2.06
C ARG A 58 7.69 -6.15 1.79
N THR A 59 8.09 -5.24 0.92
CA THR A 59 7.23 -4.16 0.44
C THR A 59 6.48 -4.63 -0.79
N TYR A 60 5.20 -4.28 -0.85
CA TYR A 60 4.31 -4.55 -1.96
C TYR A 60 3.71 -3.23 -2.44
N ASN A 61 3.63 -3.08 -3.75
CA ASN A 61 2.94 -1.97 -4.39
C ASN A 61 1.46 -2.30 -4.53
N LEU A 62 0.61 -1.30 -4.33
CA LEU A 62 -0.81 -1.38 -4.65
C LEU A 62 -1.01 -1.41 -6.15
N GLU A 63 -2.05 -2.11 -6.59
CA GLU A 63 -2.42 -2.18 -7.99
C GLU A 63 -2.78 -0.81 -8.54
N ASP A 64 -2.46 -0.60 -9.82
CA ASP A 64 -2.85 0.59 -10.55
C ASP A 64 -4.38 0.79 -10.50
N GLY A 65 -4.81 2.00 -10.18
CA GLY A 65 -6.22 2.35 -9.98
C GLY A 65 -6.71 2.26 -8.53
N THR A 66 -5.92 1.70 -7.61
CA THR A 66 -6.27 1.66 -6.19
C THR A 66 -6.41 3.08 -5.63
N PRO A 67 -7.52 3.44 -4.96
CA PRO A 67 -7.66 4.77 -4.38
C PRO A 67 -6.67 4.98 -3.24
N CYS A 68 -5.94 6.10 -3.30
CA CYS A 68 -4.94 6.50 -2.30
C CYS A 68 -5.25 7.85 -1.65
N GLY A 69 -6.40 8.45 -1.97
CA GLY A 69 -6.88 9.69 -1.38
C GLY A 69 -8.08 10.26 -2.17
N PRO A 70 -8.62 11.42 -1.76
CA PRO A 70 -9.73 12.06 -2.44
C PRO A 70 -9.36 12.39 -3.89
N ASN A 71 -10.09 11.83 -4.85
CA ASN A 71 -9.82 11.97 -6.29
C ASN A 71 -8.38 11.59 -6.70
N LYS A 72 -7.71 10.71 -5.95
CA LYS A 72 -6.36 10.21 -6.24
C LYS A 72 -6.31 8.70 -6.30
N ILE A 73 -5.43 8.17 -7.14
CA ILE A 73 -5.23 6.74 -7.36
C ILE A 73 -3.75 6.37 -7.46
N CYS A 74 -3.43 5.12 -7.19
CA CYS A 74 -2.09 4.55 -7.36
C CYS A 74 -1.82 4.24 -8.83
N ILE A 75 -0.64 4.63 -9.32
CA ILE A 75 -0.15 4.34 -10.67
C ILE A 75 1.38 4.19 -10.62
N ASP A 76 1.92 3.00 -10.93
CA ASP A 76 3.31 2.55 -10.62
C ASP A 76 3.78 2.96 -9.21
N GLY A 77 3.00 2.62 -8.18
CA GLY A 77 3.39 2.91 -6.80
C GLY A 77 3.34 4.39 -6.41
N LYS A 78 2.89 5.30 -7.29
CA LYS A 78 2.72 6.73 -6.98
C LYS A 78 1.24 7.08 -6.83
N CYS A 79 0.91 7.87 -5.82
CA CYS A 79 -0.43 8.43 -5.67
C CYS A 79 -0.56 9.68 -6.55
N ILE A 80 -1.36 9.60 -7.61
CA ILE A 80 -1.56 10.71 -8.55
C ILE A 80 -3.04 11.12 -8.60
N PRO A 81 -3.36 12.36 -8.99
CA PRO A 81 -4.73 12.75 -9.28
C PRO A 81 -5.34 11.81 -10.33
N ARG A 82 -6.61 11.43 -10.16
CA ARG A 82 -7.34 10.57 -11.10
C ARG A 82 -7.36 11.15 -12.51
N CYS A 83 -7.42 12.47 -12.65
CA CYS A 83 -7.35 13.17 -13.93
C CYS A 83 -5.99 13.05 -14.63
N SER A 84 -4.93 12.67 -13.91
CA SER A 84 -3.59 12.44 -14.45
C SER A 84 -3.35 10.97 -14.79
N MET A 85 -4.36 10.10 -14.66
CA MET A 85 -4.27 8.69 -15.05
C MET A 85 -4.00 8.58 -16.55
N PRO A 86 -2.98 7.80 -16.97
CA PRO A 86 -2.75 7.57 -18.38
C PRO A 86 -3.94 6.84 -19.01
N PHE A 87 -4.46 7.37 -20.12
CA PHE A 87 -5.61 6.78 -20.83
C PHE A 87 -5.28 5.41 -21.45
N VAL A 88 -4.01 5.16 -21.80
CA VAL A 88 -3.54 3.88 -22.34
C VAL A 88 -2.35 3.37 -21.51
N LYS A 89 -2.41 2.09 -21.12
CA LYS A 89 -1.33 1.41 -20.41
C LYS A 89 -0.07 1.44 -21.28
N GLY A 90 1.02 2.01 -20.75
CA GLY A 90 2.33 2.06 -21.44
C GLY A 90 2.64 3.35 -22.21
N LEU A 91 1.74 4.34 -22.32
CA LEU A 91 2.05 5.65 -22.91
C LEU A 91 2.73 6.63 -21.93
N ARG A 92 3.49 6.09 -20.95
CA ARG A 92 4.34 6.94 -20.11
C ARG A 92 5.54 7.40 -20.94
N GLY A 93 5.42 8.61 -21.47
CA GLY A 93 6.56 9.41 -21.95
C GLY A 93 7.47 8.72 -22.95
N ARG A 94 6.98 8.48 -24.18
CA ARG A 94 7.84 8.74 -25.34
C ARG A 94 7.94 10.26 -25.47
N LYS A 95 8.91 10.86 -24.80
CA LYS A 95 9.42 12.18 -25.17
C LYS A 95 10.80 11.96 -25.77
#